data_AF-A0A157MUY7-F1
#
_entry.id   AF-A0A157MUY7-F1
#
_cell.length_a   1.000
_cell.length_b   1.000
_cell.length_c   1.000
_cell.angle_alpha   90.00
_cell.angle_beta   90.00
_cell.angle_gamma   90.00
#
_symmetry.space_group_name_H-M   'P 1'
#
loop_
_entity.id
_entity.type
_entity.pdbx_description
1 polymer ?
#
loop_
_entity_poly.entity_id
_entity_poly.type
_entity_poly.pdbx_seq_one_letter_code
_entity_poly.pdbx_strand_id
1 'polypeptide(L)'
;MSTKPEMNEASLLSIGEVAARSGVAASALRYYESLGLIQSVRQGSSRRHFPRASLRRIAFIVFSQRIGYTLEEIAEQLNGLGVNRAPSKADWDRMSRDWRARVKQRIAELQRLDMDLNHCIGCGCLSLKSCKLSNPNDRAARNGAGARVWMGDVYPDD
;
A
#
# COMPACT_ATOMS: atom_id res chain seq x y z
N MET A 1 -9.12 41.30 7.01
CA MET A 1 -8.33 41.00 5.79
C MET A 1 -7.12 40.16 6.20
N SER A 2 -7.26 38.83 6.24
CA SER A 2 -6.13 37.95 6.56
C SER A 2 -5.29 37.75 5.30
N THR A 3 -4.11 38.37 5.31
CA THR A 3 -3.04 38.16 4.34
C THR A 3 -2.69 36.67 4.30
N LYS A 4 -2.92 36.04 3.15
CA LYS A 4 -2.43 34.70 2.82
C LYS A 4 -0.90 34.74 2.93
N PRO A 5 -0.24 33.80 3.64
CA PRO A 5 1.22 33.82 3.73
C PRO A 5 1.79 33.71 2.32
N GLU A 6 2.65 34.66 1.94
CA GLU A 6 3.39 34.63 0.68
C GLU A 6 4.32 33.40 0.70
N MET A 7 3.89 32.34 0.03
CA MET A 7 4.67 31.14 -0.19
C MET A 7 5.81 31.49 -1.16
N ASN A 8 7.02 31.64 -0.60
CA ASN A 8 8.23 32.03 -1.31
C ASN A 8 8.47 31.12 -2.54
N GLU A 9 8.73 31.70 -3.72
CA GLU A 9 8.81 31.01 -5.01
C GLU A 9 9.89 29.90 -5.04
N ALA A 10 10.95 30.07 -4.24
CA ALA A 10 12.00 29.07 -3.99
C ALA A 10 11.52 27.77 -3.30
N SER A 11 10.27 27.71 -2.85
CA SER A 11 9.67 26.58 -2.13
C SER A 11 8.75 25.71 -2.98
N LEU A 12 8.60 26.02 -4.28
CA LEU A 12 7.74 25.32 -5.22
C LEU A 12 8.55 24.51 -6.24
N LEU A 13 7.98 23.38 -6.66
CA LEU A 13 8.58 22.46 -7.65
C LEU A 13 7.56 22.18 -8.74
N SER A 14 7.97 22.24 -10.00
CA SER A 14 7.17 21.73 -11.11
C SER A 14 6.89 20.24 -10.96
N ILE A 15 5.84 19.74 -11.63
CA ILE A 15 5.54 18.29 -11.62
C ILE A 15 6.71 17.44 -12.15
N GLY A 16 7.50 17.97 -13.09
CA GLY A 16 8.68 17.29 -13.63
C GLY A 16 9.78 17.14 -12.60
N GLU A 17 10.06 18.19 -11.83
CA GLU A 17 11.05 18.15 -10.74
C GLU A 17 10.60 17.22 -9.62
N VAL A 18 9.31 17.24 -9.27
CA VAL A 18 8.76 16.30 -8.28
C VAL A 18 8.90 14.87 -8.78
N ALA A 19 8.58 14.59 -10.04
CA ALA A 19 8.70 13.26 -10.63
C ALA A 19 10.15 12.76 -10.60
N ALA A 20 11.08 13.57 -11.07
CA ALA A 20 12.51 13.24 -11.08
C ALA A 20 13.05 12.95 -9.67
N ARG A 21 12.65 13.75 -8.67
CA ARG A 21 13.16 13.63 -7.29
C ARG A 21 12.48 12.55 -6.45
N SER A 22 11.22 12.24 -6.74
CA SER A 22 10.47 11.21 -6.02
C SER A 22 10.58 9.82 -6.67
N GLY A 23 11.01 9.75 -7.94
CA GLY A 23 10.98 8.54 -8.73
C GLY A 23 9.56 8.12 -9.14
N VAL A 24 8.55 8.96 -8.90
CA VAL A 24 7.15 8.70 -9.24
C VAL A 24 6.80 9.35 -10.56
N ALA A 25 6.16 8.61 -11.46
CA ALA A 25 5.74 9.15 -12.76
C ALA A 25 4.78 10.35 -12.60
N ALA A 26 4.87 11.33 -13.50
CA ALA A 26 4.00 12.51 -13.46
C ALA A 26 2.50 12.15 -13.57
N SER A 27 2.14 11.05 -14.25
CA SER A 27 0.77 10.51 -14.26
C SER A 27 0.32 10.07 -12.87
N ALA A 28 1.16 9.33 -12.14
CA ALA A 28 0.88 8.92 -10.77
C ALA A 28 0.79 10.11 -9.82
N LEU A 29 1.62 11.15 -9.99
CA LEU A 29 1.49 12.38 -9.21
C LEU A 29 0.14 13.09 -9.45
N ARG A 30 -0.33 13.15 -10.71
CA ARG A 30 -1.68 13.69 -11.01
C ARG A 30 -2.78 12.84 -10.38
N TYR A 31 -2.59 11.52 -10.35
CA TYR A 31 -3.54 10.62 -9.73
C TYR A 31 -3.58 10.80 -8.20
N TYR A 32 -2.42 10.88 -7.54
CA TYR A 32 -2.35 11.22 -6.11
C TYR A 32 -3.02 12.57 -5.83
N GLU A 33 -2.84 13.56 -6.70
CA GLU A 33 -3.53 14.85 -6.59
C GLU A 33 -5.05 14.71 -6.72
N SER A 34 -5.55 13.91 -7.68
CA SER A 34 -7.00 13.68 -7.82
C SER A 34 -7.64 12.98 -6.61
N LEU A 35 -6.85 12.19 -5.87
CA LEU A 35 -7.27 11.56 -4.62
C LEU A 35 -7.08 12.46 -3.40
N GLY A 36 -6.64 13.72 -3.59
CA GLY A 36 -6.36 14.66 -2.49
C GLY A 36 -5.15 14.30 -1.64
N LEU A 37 -4.35 13.32 -2.06
CA LEU A 37 -3.16 12.86 -1.34
C LEU A 37 -2.03 13.88 -1.42
N ILE A 38 -1.96 14.68 -2.48
CA ILE A 38 -1.07 15.83 -2.60
C ILE A 38 -1.86 16.97 -3.26
N GLN A 39 -1.37 18.21 -3.16
CA GLN A 39 -2.06 19.33 -3.78
C GLN A 39 -1.07 20.28 -4.44
N SER A 40 -1.32 20.62 -5.71
CA SER A 40 -0.56 21.68 -6.38
C SER A 40 -1.12 23.06 -6.08
N VAL A 41 -0.27 24.06 -6.27
CA VAL A 41 -0.62 25.46 -6.45
C VAL A 41 -0.45 25.82 -7.92
N ARG A 42 -1.25 26.77 -8.41
CA ARG A 42 -1.12 27.33 -9.76
C ARG A 42 -0.62 28.76 -9.63
N GLN A 43 0.48 29.08 -10.31
CA GLN A 43 1.12 30.39 -10.24
C GLN A 43 1.07 31.02 -11.64
N GLY A 44 0.15 31.97 -11.85
CA GLY A 44 -0.01 32.83 -13.05
C GLY A 44 -0.16 32.13 -14.42
N SER A 45 0.11 30.84 -14.49
CA SER A 45 0.18 29.97 -15.65
C SER A 45 -0.54 28.67 -15.30
N SER A 46 -1.05 27.96 -16.31
CA SER A 46 -1.77 26.69 -16.15
C SER A 46 -0.91 25.54 -15.56
N ARG A 47 0.38 25.80 -15.24
CA ARG A 47 1.32 24.80 -14.75
C ARG A 47 1.15 24.54 -13.25
N ARG A 48 1.09 23.26 -12.89
CA ARG A 48 1.03 22.76 -11.52
C ARG A 48 2.41 22.87 -10.87
N HIS A 49 2.43 23.46 -9.69
CA HIS A 49 3.60 23.51 -8.84
C HIS A 49 3.27 22.90 -7.48
N PHE A 50 4.21 22.21 -6.86
CA PHE A 50 4.01 21.52 -5.59
C PHE A 50 4.96 22.10 -4.54
N PRO A 51 4.51 22.31 -3.30
CA PRO A 51 5.40 22.63 -2.20
C PRO A 51 6.49 21.57 -2.03
N ARG A 52 7.70 21.95 -1.64
CA ARG A 52 8.79 20.99 -1.33
C ARG A 52 8.38 19.93 -0.30
N ALA A 53 7.49 20.27 0.63
CA ALA A 53 6.95 19.33 1.62
C ALA A 53 6.21 18.15 0.98
N SER A 54 5.65 18.31 -0.23
CA SER A 54 4.99 17.24 -0.97
C SER A 54 5.94 16.08 -1.26
N LEU A 55 7.26 16.30 -1.40
CA LEU A 55 8.23 15.20 -1.60
C LEU A 55 8.26 14.23 -0.43
N ARG A 56 8.25 14.73 0.82
CA ARG A 56 8.23 13.88 2.01
C ARG A 56 6.92 13.11 2.12
N ARG A 57 5.81 13.73 1.73
CA ARG A 57 4.50 13.09 1.68
C ARG A 57 4.43 12.02 0.59
N ILE A 58 5.00 12.27 -0.58
CA ILE A 58 5.12 11.27 -1.65
C ILE A 58 5.99 10.10 -1.21
N ALA A 59 7.12 10.36 -0.54
CA ALA A 59 7.97 9.29 0.00
C ALA A 59 7.20 8.39 1.00
N PHE A 60 6.33 8.99 1.82
CA PHE A 60 5.42 8.25 2.70
C PHE A 60 4.44 7.39 1.89
N ILE A 61 3.76 7.95 0.88
CA ILE A 61 2.81 7.22 0.03
C ILE A 61 3.50 6.01 -0.63
N VAL A 62 4.66 6.22 -1.24
CA VAL A 62 5.45 5.16 -1.90
C VAL A 62 5.84 4.06 -0.91
N PHE A 63 6.25 4.44 0.30
CA PHE A 63 6.61 3.46 1.34
C PHE A 63 5.41 2.64 1.80
N SER A 64 4.26 3.27 2.05
CA SER A 64 3.03 2.58 2.43
C SER A 64 2.53 1.63 1.35
N GLN A 65 2.61 2.02 0.07
CA GLN A 65 2.26 1.13 -1.04
C GLN A 65 3.16 -0.11 -1.10
N ARG A 66 4.47 0.01 -0.79
CA ARG A 66 5.39 -1.14 -0.72
C ARG A 66 5.07 -2.10 0.41
N ILE A 67 4.44 -1.63 1.48
CA ILE A 67 3.94 -2.46 2.58
C ILE A 67 2.64 -3.19 2.17
N GLY A 68 1.99 -2.76 1.08
CA GLY A 68 0.76 -3.34 0.57
C GLY A 68 -0.50 -2.57 0.97
N TYR A 69 -0.38 -1.28 1.33
CA TYR A 69 -1.55 -0.42 1.50
C TYR A 69 -2.09 0.07 0.17
N THR A 70 -3.42 0.13 0.05
CA THR A 70 -4.08 0.80 -1.08
C THR A 70 -4.00 2.32 -0.94
N LEU A 71 -4.27 3.05 -2.02
CA LEU A 71 -4.24 4.51 -1.97
C LEU A 71 -5.38 5.08 -1.12
N GLU A 72 -6.50 4.37 -1.05
CA GLU A 72 -7.66 4.69 -0.22
C GLU A 72 -7.29 4.56 1.27
N GLU A 73 -6.68 3.45 1.67
CA GLU A 73 -6.21 3.28 3.06
C GLU A 73 -5.14 4.32 3.42
N ILE A 74 -4.26 4.65 2.47
CA ILE A 74 -3.26 5.71 2.67
C ILE A 74 -3.95 7.08 2.83
N ALA A 75 -5.00 7.36 2.07
CA ALA A 75 -5.78 8.58 2.19
C ALA A 75 -6.42 8.70 3.58
N GLU A 76 -6.97 7.60 4.10
CA GLU A 76 -7.54 7.53 5.45
C GLU A 76 -6.47 7.76 6.53
N GLN A 77 -5.31 7.12 6.41
CA GLN A 77 -4.19 7.34 7.34
C GLN A 77 -3.73 8.80 7.33
N LEU A 78 -3.72 9.42 6.15
CA LEU A 78 -3.33 10.81 5.99
C LEU A 78 -4.47 11.80 6.30
N ASN A 79 -5.69 11.31 6.56
CA ASN A 79 -6.83 12.15 6.88
C ASN A 79 -6.59 12.87 8.23
N GLY A 80 -6.95 14.15 8.31
CA GLY A 80 -6.63 15.00 9.45
C GLY A 80 -5.18 15.54 9.50
N LEU A 81 -4.27 15.05 8.66
CA LEU A 81 -2.99 15.72 8.42
C LEU A 81 -3.18 16.78 7.34
N GLY A 82 -3.01 18.05 7.71
CA GLY A 82 -3.16 19.18 6.77
C GLY A 82 -2.52 18.93 5.41
N VAL A 83 -3.21 19.31 4.34
CA VAL A 83 -2.81 19.01 2.96
C VAL A 83 -1.41 19.59 2.68
N ASN A 84 -0.55 18.80 2.03
CA ASN A 84 0.88 19.07 1.81
C ASN A 84 1.78 19.11 3.05
N ARG A 85 1.29 18.73 4.25
CA ARG A 85 2.16 18.45 5.38
C ARG A 85 2.63 17.00 5.33
N ALA A 86 3.94 16.81 5.54
CA ALA A 86 4.48 15.49 5.78
C ALA A 86 4.05 14.99 7.18
N PRO A 87 3.78 13.69 7.36
CA PRO A 87 3.52 13.13 8.69
C PRO A 87 4.66 13.48 9.65
N SER A 88 4.30 13.91 10.86
CA SER A 88 5.27 14.19 11.92
C SER A 88 5.84 12.90 12.50
N LYS A 89 6.88 12.97 13.35
CA LYS A 89 7.41 11.79 14.03
C LYS A 89 6.31 11.03 14.80
N ALA A 90 5.42 11.76 15.48
CA ALA A 90 4.30 11.15 16.20
C ALA A 90 3.30 10.44 15.27
N ASP A 91 3.07 10.99 14.07
CA ASP A 91 2.22 10.33 13.07
C ASP A 91 2.88 9.07 12.52
N TRP A 92 4.19 9.12 12.24
CA TRP A 92 4.98 7.95 11.86
C TRP A 92 4.94 6.87 12.95
N ASP A 93 5.11 7.23 14.21
CA ASP A 93 5.08 6.28 15.33
C ASP A 93 3.70 5.65 15.52
N ARG A 94 2.62 6.40 15.24
CA ARG A 94 1.24 5.88 15.25
C ARG A 94 1.02 4.90 14.09
N MET A 95 1.26 5.34 12.86
CA MET A 95 0.98 4.57 11.64
C MET A 95 1.89 3.35 11.49
N SER A 96 3.15 3.45 11.91
CA SER A 96 4.12 2.36 11.79
C SER A 96 3.77 1.14 12.65
N ARG A 97 2.93 1.27 13.69
CA ARG A 97 2.43 0.12 14.47
C ARG A 97 1.55 -0.78 13.61
N ASP A 98 0.59 -0.19 12.90
CA ASP A 98 -0.31 -0.90 11.99
C ASP A 98 0.47 -1.50 10.83
N TRP A 99 1.41 -0.73 10.28
CA TRP A 99 2.28 -1.21 9.22
C TRP A 99 3.11 -2.42 9.65
N ARG A 100 3.70 -2.38 10.85
CA ARG A 100 4.46 -3.51 11.40
C ARG A 100 3.59 -4.75 11.54
N ALA A 101 2.33 -4.60 11.97
CA ALA A 101 1.40 -5.71 12.06
C ALA A 101 1.12 -6.31 10.66
N ARG A 102 0.84 -5.47 9.66
CA ARG A 102 0.61 -5.93 8.26
C ARG A 102 1.85 -6.59 7.66
N VAL A 103 3.04 -6.03 7.85
CA VAL A 103 4.31 -6.63 7.41
C VAL A 103 4.51 -8.01 8.06
N LYS A 104 4.29 -8.13 9.38
CA LYS A 104 4.40 -9.41 10.08
C LYS A 104 3.41 -10.44 9.56
N GLN A 105 2.16 -10.04 9.30
CA GLN A 105 1.16 -10.91 8.71
C GLN A 105 1.62 -11.41 7.33
N ARG A 106 2.13 -10.51 6.48
CA ARG A 106 2.59 -10.89 5.14
C ARG A 106 3.82 -11.79 5.18
N ILE A 107 4.74 -11.55 6.10
CA ILE A 107 5.89 -12.44 6.34
C ILE A 107 5.38 -13.83 6.74
N ALA A 108 4.44 -13.93 7.68
CA ALA A 108 3.92 -15.22 8.12
C ALA A 108 3.20 -15.97 6.99
N GLU A 109 2.44 -15.26 6.14
CA GLU A 109 1.82 -15.84 4.94
C GLU A 109 2.86 -16.35 3.94
N LEU A 110 3.90 -15.55 3.67
CA LEU A 110 4.98 -15.95 2.75
C LEU A 110 5.82 -17.10 3.31
N GLN A 111 6.06 -17.15 4.63
CA GLN A 111 6.74 -18.25 5.29
C GLN A 111 5.91 -19.54 5.25
N ARG A 112 4.59 -19.46 5.45
CA ARG A 112 3.70 -20.61 5.26
C ARG A 112 3.74 -21.09 3.82
N LEU A 113 3.64 -20.18 2.85
CA LEU A 113 3.73 -20.52 1.43
C LEU A 113 5.08 -21.19 1.09
N ASP A 114 6.19 -20.65 1.59
CA ASP A 114 7.52 -21.22 1.37
C ASP A 114 7.66 -22.62 1.99
N MET A 115 7.16 -22.79 3.22
CA MET A 115 7.11 -24.10 3.88
C MET A 115 6.22 -25.09 3.13
N ASP A 116 5.08 -24.64 2.62
CA ASP A 116 4.15 -25.45 1.81
C ASP A 116 4.77 -25.80 0.47
N LEU A 117 5.52 -24.91 -0.18
CA LEU A 117 6.28 -25.26 -1.39
C LEU A 117 7.31 -26.36 -1.09
N ASN A 118 8.02 -26.27 0.03
CA ASN A 118 8.96 -27.30 0.47
C ASN A 118 8.26 -28.62 0.85
N HIS A 119 7.07 -28.57 1.47
CA HIS A 119 6.27 -29.77 1.79
C HIS A 119 5.58 -30.37 0.56
N CYS A 120 5.15 -29.55 -0.40
CA CYS A 120 4.66 -30.01 -1.70
C CYS A 120 5.77 -30.62 -2.55
N ILE A 121 7.03 -30.27 -2.30
CA ILE A 121 8.21 -30.94 -2.89
C ILE A 121 8.57 -32.21 -2.09
N GLY A 122 8.44 -32.22 -0.76
CA GLY A 122 8.71 -33.38 0.11
C GLY A 122 7.62 -34.47 0.12
N CYS A 123 6.37 -34.11 -0.15
CA CYS A 123 5.23 -35.01 -0.40
C CYS A 123 5.01 -35.24 -1.91
N GLY A 124 5.41 -34.29 -2.76
CA GLY A 124 5.30 -34.37 -4.22
C GLY A 124 3.90 -34.06 -4.80
N CYS A 125 3.03 -33.30 -4.10
CA CYS A 125 1.60 -33.19 -4.44
C CYS A 125 1.12 -31.85 -5.03
N LEU A 126 1.96 -31.11 -5.76
CA LEU A 126 1.49 -30.25 -6.87
C LEU A 126 0.87 -31.09 -8.01
N SER A 127 0.08 -32.10 -7.65
CA SER A 127 -0.43 -33.18 -8.49
C SER A 127 -1.93 -33.29 -8.26
N LEU A 128 -2.68 -33.00 -9.32
CA LEU A 128 -4.12 -33.27 -9.47
C LEU A 128 -4.50 -34.74 -9.22
N LYS A 129 -3.55 -35.66 -9.00
CA LYS A 129 -3.81 -37.07 -8.66
C LYS A 129 -3.73 -37.38 -7.16
N SER A 130 -3.04 -36.58 -6.35
CA SER A 130 -2.90 -36.80 -4.90
C SER A 130 -3.95 -36.06 -4.05
N CYS A 131 -4.76 -35.20 -4.67
CA CYS A 131 -5.88 -34.49 -4.03
C CYS A 131 -6.86 -35.43 -3.31
N LYS A 132 -7.05 -36.66 -3.81
CA LYS A 132 -7.96 -37.64 -3.22
C LYS A 132 -7.57 -38.11 -1.81
N LEU A 133 -6.28 -38.06 -1.46
CA LEU A 133 -5.78 -38.47 -0.15
C LEU A 133 -5.95 -37.37 0.90
N SER A 134 -5.80 -36.10 0.51
CA SER A 134 -5.87 -34.97 1.45
C SER A 134 -7.26 -34.34 1.52
N ASN A 135 -7.98 -34.25 0.39
CA ASN A 135 -9.34 -33.68 0.29
C ASN A 135 -10.26 -34.64 -0.49
N PRO A 136 -10.58 -35.82 0.08
CA PRO A 136 -11.44 -36.78 -0.59
C PRO A 136 -12.79 -36.15 -0.96
N ASN A 137 -13.22 -36.33 -2.21
CA ASN A 137 -14.48 -35.81 -2.75
C ASN A 137 -14.66 -34.28 -2.65
N ASP A 138 -13.55 -33.52 -2.60
CA ASP A 138 -13.58 -32.07 -2.54
C ASP A 138 -14.42 -31.50 -1.36
N ARG A 139 -14.35 -32.16 -0.20
CA ARG A 139 -15.05 -31.74 1.04
C ARG A 139 -14.81 -30.27 1.39
N ALA A 140 -13.60 -29.77 1.15
CA ALA A 140 -13.23 -28.40 1.46
C ALA A 140 -14.06 -27.36 0.67
N ALA A 141 -14.59 -27.70 -0.51
CA ALA A 141 -15.43 -26.79 -1.31
C ALA A 141 -16.75 -26.41 -0.63
N ARG A 142 -17.19 -27.15 0.40
CA ARG A 142 -18.33 -26.77 1.26
C ARG A 142 -18.14 -25.40 1.93
N ASN A 143 -16.89 -24.99 2.13
CA ASN A 143 -16.57 -23.69 2.72
C ASN A 143 -16.58 -22.56 1.67
N GLY A 144 -16.63 -22.89 0.38
CA GLY A 144 -16.75 -21.96 -0.75
C GLY A 144 -15.68 -22.18 -1.82
N ALA A 145 -15.54 -21.23 -2.75
CA ALA A 145 -14.58 -21.34 -3.85
C ALA A 145 -13.12 -21.15 -3.41
N GLY A 146 -12.18 -21.80 -4.10
CA GLY A 146 -10.73 -21.63 -3.94
C GLY A 146 -10.05 -22.68 -3.03
N ALA A 147 -8.76 -22.48 -2.76
CA ALA A 147 -7.94 -23.37 -1.93
C ALA A 147 -8.25 -23.19 -0.42
N ARG A 148 -9.40 -23.69 0.01
CA ARG A 148 -9.99 -23.42 1.35
C ARG A 148 -9.07 -23.73 2.53
N VAL A 149 -8.38 -24.87 2.49
CA VAL A 149 -7.43 -25.29 3.53
C VAL A 149 -6.21 -24.36 3.60
N TRP A 150 -5.69 -23.93 2.45
CA TRP A 150 -4.59 -22.95 2.41
C TRP A 150 -5.03 -21.56 2.90
N MET A 151 -6.30 -21.21 2.66
CA MET A 151 -6.90 -19.97 3.16
C MET A 151 -7.24 -20.03 4.66
N GLY A 152 -6.98 -21.15 5.34
CA GLY A 152 -7.10 -21.29 6.80
C GLY A 152 -8.40 -21.91 7.29
N ASP A 153 -9.24 -22.45 6.39
CA ASP A 153 -10.44 -23.17 6.79
C ASP A 153 -10.08 -24.55 7.36
N VAL A 154 -10.78 -24.96 8.42
CA VAL A 154 -10.72 -26.33 8.94
C VAL A 154 -11.49 -27.26 8.01
N TYR A 155 -11.04 -28.52 7.88
CA TYR A 155 -11.83 -29.52 7.18
C TYR A 155 -13.20 -29.66 7.86
N PRO A 156 -14.29 -29.77 7.09
CA PRO A 156 -15.56 -30.16 7.67
C PRO A 156 -15.40 -31.58 8.24
N ASP A 157 -15.62 -31.73 9.54
CA ASP A 157 -15.72 -33.05 10.19
C ASP A 157 -16.95 -33.81 9.65
N ASP A 158 -16.86 -35.15 9.63
CA ASP A 158 -17.93 -36.05 9.17
C ASP A 158 -19.14 -36.10 10.11
#